data_AF-W2QKG1-F1
#
_entry.id   AF-W2QKG1-F1
#
_cell.length_a   1.000
_cell.length_b   1.000
_cell.length_c   1.000
_cell.angle_alpha   90.00
_cell.angle_beta   90.00
_cell.angle_gamma   90.00
#
_symmetry.space_group_name_H-M   'P 1'
#
loop_
_entity.id
_entity.type
_entity.pdbx_description
1 polymer ?
#
loop_
_entity_poly.entity_id
_entity_poly.type
_entity_poly.pdbx_seq_one_letter_code
_entity_poly.pdbx_strand_id
1 'polypeptide(L)' 'MDCFARGLRQAAKLLEKNELGEMVKQRYASWKSALGERIEQGKATLEEVAAYAKESGEPDHVSGKQELAELMLFRGVQ' A
#
# COMPACT_ATOMS: atom_id res chain seq x y z
N MET A 1 25.69 -16.72 -13.00
CA MET A 1 24.50 -16.07 -13.60
C MET A 1 23.18 -16.65 -13.07
N ASP A 2 23.15 -17.89 -12.57
CA ASP A 2 21.91 -18.58 -12.15
C ASP A 2 21.12 -17.93 -11.02
N CYS A 3 21.78 -17.27 -10.06
CA CYS A 3 21.07 -16.55 -8.98
C CYS A 3 20.18 -15.42 -9.53
N PHE A 4 20.67 -14.67 -10.52
CA PHE A 4 19.89 -13.62 -11.19
C PHE A 4 18.74 -14.20 -12.02
N ALA A 5 19.00 -15.29 -12.75
CA ALA A 5 17.95 -15.96 -13.53
C ALA A 5 16.82 -16.48 -12.62
N ARG A 6 17.16 -17.07 -11.48
CA ARG A 6 16.17 -17.52 -10.49
C ARG A 6 15.41 -16.36 -9.85
N GLY A 7 16.13 -15.30 -9.48
CA GLY A 7 15.52 -14.06 -8.95
C GLY A 7 14.53 -13.43 -9.91
N LEU A 8 14.89 -13.32 -11.20
CA LEU A 8 14.02 -12.76 -12.23
C LEU A 8 12.73 -13.57 -12.41
N ARG A 9 12.83 -14.90 -12.49
CA ARG A 9 11.65 -15.77 -12.61
C ARG A 9 10.72 -15.64 -11.40
N GLN A 10 11.27 -15.47 -10.22
CA GLN A 10 10.48 -15.30 -9.01
C GLN A 10 9.83 -13.91 -8.94
N ALA A 11 10.56 -12.86 -9.30
CA ALA A 11 10.01 -11.51 -9.38
C ALA A 11 8.85 -11.45 -10.39
N ALA A 12 8.97 -12.12 -11.54
CA ALA A 12 7.89 -12.21 -12.53
C ALA A 12 6.63 -12.85 -11.94
N LYS A 13 6.74 -13.99 -11.24
CA LYS A 13 5.61 -14.64 -10.57
C LYS A 13 4.95 -13.76 -9.50
N LEU A 14 5.75 -13.01 -8.73
CA LEU A 14 5.24 -12.08 -7.71
C LEU A 14 4.44 -10.94 -8.35
N LEU A 15 4.92 -10.41 -9.48
CA LEU A 15 4.22 -9.37 -10.23
C LEU A 15 2.93 -9.89 -10.86
N GLU A 16 2.94 -11.09 -11.45
CA GLU A 16 1.74 -11.71 -12.04
C GLU A 16 0.63 -11.95 -11.01
N LYS A 17 0.99 -12.38 -9.79
CA LYS A 17 0.04 -12.58 -8.70
C LYS A 17 -0.45 -11.27 -8.07
N ASN A 18 0.39 -10.23 -8.11
CA ASN A 18 0.13 -8.90 -7.57
C ASN A 18 -0.31 -8.85 -6.08
N GLU A 19 0.03 -9.86 -5.28
CA GLU A 19 -0.39 -9.95 -3.86
C GLU A 19 0.19 -8.78 -3.04
N LEU A 20 1.47 -8.45 -3.24
CA LEU A 20 2.11 -7.29 -2.59
C LEU A 20 1.51 -5.96 -3.09
N GLY A 21 1.13 -5.88 -4.37
CA GLY A 21 0.49 -4.68 -4.93
C GLY A 21 -0.89 -4.44 -4.33
N GLU A 22 -1.68 -5.49 -4.10
CA GLU A 22 -2.96 -5.37 -3.40
C GLU A 22 -2.78 -4.97 -1.94
N MET A 23 -1.74 -5.43 -1.24
CA MET A 23 -1.42 -4.96 0.11
C MET A 23 -1.12 -3.45 0.14
N VAL A 24 -0.34 -2.95 -0.82
CA VAL A 24 -0.05 -1.52 -0.95
C VAL A 24 -1.33 -0.74 -1.24
N LYS A 25 -2.13 -1.20 -2.20
CA LYS A 25 -3.40 -0.56 -2.56
C LYS A 25 -4.38 -0.49 -1.40
N GLN A 26 -4.47 -1.55 -0.59
CA GLN A 26 -5.29 -1.55 0.64
C GLN A 26 -4.76 -0.54 1.66
N ARG A 27 -3.44 -0.47 1.88
CA ARG A 27 -2.82 0.46 2.82
C ARG A 27 -3.10 1.93 2.48
N TYR A 28 -3.13 2.26 1.19
CA TYR A 28 -3.36 3.63 0.72
C TYR A 28 -4.80 3.87 0.24
N ALA A 29 -5.75 2.99 0.57
CA ALA A 29 -7.14 3.11 0.10
C ALA A 29 -7.83 4.41 0.54
N SER A 30 -7.45 4.98 1.70
CA SER A 30 -8.00 6.25 2.22
C SER A 30 -7.69 7.46 1.34
N TRP A 31 -6.65 7.39 0.50
CA TRP A 31 -6.31 8.46 -0.44
C TRP A 31 -7.30 8.57 -1.60
N LYS A 32 -8.11 7.53 -1.86
CA LYS A 32 -9.21 7.57 -2.83
C LYS A 32 -10.50 8.19 -2.27
N SER A 33 -10.44 8.79 -1.08
CA SER A 33 -11.54 9.57 -0.54
C SER A 33 -11.59 10.96 -1.19
N ALA A 34 -12.74 11.62 -1.10
CA ALA A 34 -12.89 12.99 -1.66
C ALA A 34 -11.85 13.98 -1.09
N LEU A 35 -11.51 13.88 0.20
CA LEU A 35 -10.45 14.70 0.79
C LEU A 35 -9.06 14.24 0.34
N GLY A 36 -8.80 12.93 0.32
CA GLY A 36 -7.53 12.36 -0.12
C GLY A 36 -7.17 12.77 -1.56
N GLU A 37 -8.12 12.69 -2.49
CA GLU A 37 -7.93 13.10 -3.87
C GLU A 37 -7.65 14.61 -3.99
N ARG A 38 -8.31 15.44 -3.18
CA ARG A 38 -8.05 16.88 -3.16
C ARG A 38 -6.66 17.22 -2.62
N ILE A 39 -6.21 16.48 -1.61
CA ILE A 39 -4.85 16.61 -1.08
C ILE A 39 -3.84 16.21 -2.15
N GLU A 40 -4.03 15.07 -2.82
CA GLU A 40 -3.14 14.58 -3.88
C GLU A 40 -3.07 15.55 -5.06
N GLN A 41 -4.17 16.22 -5.40
CA GLN A 41 -4.23 17.24 -6.44
C GLN A 41 -3.68 18.62 -6.00
N GLY A 42 -3.27 18.79 -4.74
CA GLY A 42 -2.80 20.08 -4.20
C GLY A 42 -3.90 21.14 -4.07
N LYS A 43 -5.18 20.73 -4.02
CA LYS A 43 -6.36 21.62 -3.93
C LYS A 43 -6.99 21.67 -2.54
N ALA A 44 -6.47 20.90 -1.60
CA ALA A 44 -6.92 20.94 -0.21
C ALA A 44 -6.20 22.06 0.55
N THR A 45 -6.91 22.72 1.46
CA THR A 45 -6.32 23.72 2.36
C THR A 45 -6.14 23.20 3.79
N LEU A 46 -5.34 23.89 4.60
CA LEU A 46 -5.14 23.52 6.00
C LEU A 46 -6.43 23.62 6.81
N GLU A 47 -7.32 24.57 6.48
CA GLU A 47 -8.62 24.75 7.12
C GLU A 47 -9.53 23.54 6.87
N GLU A 48 -9.55 23.03 5.64
CA GLU A 48 -10.35 21.86 5.27
C GLU A 48 -9.87 20.59 5.99
N VAL A 49 -8.55 20.38 6.05
CA VAL A 49 -7.96 19.24 6.77
C VAL A 49 -8.20 19.35 8.28
N ALA A 50 -8.11 20.55 8.85
CA ALA A 50 -8.39 20.79 10.25
C ALA A 50 -9.87 20.55 10.62
N ALA A 51 -10.80 20.94 9.75
CA ALA A 51 -12.22 20.65 9.94
C ALA A 51 -12.49 19.14 9.90
N TYR A 52 -11.95 18.43 8.91
CA TYR A 52 -12.05 16.98 8.81
C TYR A 52 -11.49 16.25 10.04
N ALA A 53 -10.34 16.68 10.55
CA ALA A 53 -9.72 16.07 11.73
C ALA A 53 -10.56 16.26 13.01
N LYS A 54 -11.27 17.39 13.14
CA LYS A 54 -12.18 17.63 14.27
C LYS A 54 -13.41 16.72 14.24
N GLU A 55 -13.92 16.43 13.04
CA GLU A 55 -15.11 15.60 12.86
C GLU A 55 -14.81 14.09 12.89
N SER A 56 -13.65 13.67 12.37
CA SER A 56 -13.32 12.26 12.15
C SER A 56 -12.89 11.49 13.40
N GLY A 57 -12.60 12.16 14.52
CA GLY A 57 -12.19 11.50 15.76
C GLY A 57 -10.81 10.83 15.68
N GLU A 58 -10.64 9.70 16.38
CA GLU A 58 -9.37 8.96 16.39
C GLU A 58 -9.11 8.23 15.06
N PRO A 59 -7.91 8.33 14.46
CA PRO A 59 -7.59 7.61 13.24
C PRO A 59 -7.54 6.09 13.44
N ASP A 60 -8.11 5.34 12.51
CA ASP A 60 -7.96 3.89 12.48
C ASP A 60 -6.52 3.49 12.17
N HIS A 61 -5.89 2.74 13.08
CA HIS A 61 -4.57 2.17 12.86
C HIS A 61 -4.68 0.86 12.07
N VAL A 62 -4.06 0.82 10.90
CA VAL A 62 -3.92 -0.39 10.10
C VAL A 62 -2.54 -1.02 10.29
N SER A 63 -2.49 -2.34 10.52
CA SER A 63 -1.21 -3.07 10.58
C SER A 63 -0.49 -3.03 9.24
N GLY A 64 0.83 -2.85 9.28
CA GLY A 64 1.70 -2.92 8.09
C GLY A 64 1.87 -4.32 7.51
N LYS A 65 1.46 -5.38 8.24
CA LYS A 65 1.51 -6.78 7.82
C LYS A 65 2.88 -7.22 7.26
N GLN A 66 3.97 -6.77 7.88
CA GLN A 66 5.33 -7.04 7.40
C GLN A 66 5.62 -8.54 7.32
N GLU A 67 5.30 -9.30 8.37
CA GLU A 67 5.56 -10.75 8.40
C GLU A 67 4.79 -11.49 7.29
N LEU A 68 3.58 -11.04 6.99
CA LEU A 68 2.79 -11.58 5.88
C LEU A 68 3.45 -11.29 4.53
N ALA A 69 3.95 -10.07 4.33
CA ALA A 69 4.65 -9.68 3.10
C ALA A 69 5.96 -10.49 2.92
N GLU A 70 6.71 -10.72 3.99
CA GLU A 70 7.91 -11.57 3.98
C GLU A 70 7.56 -13.02 3.62
N LEU A 71 6.49 -13.57 4.20
CA LEU A 71 6.00 -14.91 3.85
C LEU A 71 5.56 -15.03 2.39
N MET A 72 4.95 -13.99 1.80
CA MET A 72 4.59 -13.96 0.39
C MET A 72 5.83 -13.95 -0.51
N LEU A 73 6.86 -13.18 -0.13
CA LEU A 73 8.14 -13.13 -0.84
C LEU A 73 8.83 -14.51 -0.86
N PHE A 74 8.89 -15.19 0.29
CA PHE A 74 9.59 -16.46 0.42
C PHE A 74 8.85 -17.65 -0.20
N ARG A 75 7.52 -17.64 -0.24
CA ARG A 75 6.71 -18.76 -0.73
C ARG A 75 6.97 -19.19 -2.17
N GLY A 76 7.47 -18.30 -3.04
CA GLY A 76 7.79 -18.67 -4.43
C GLY A 76 9.25 -19.05 -4.68
N VAL A 77 10.10 -19.04 -3.65
CA VAL A 77 11.53 -19.38 -3.76
C VAL A 77 11.78 -20.90 -3.81
N GLN A 78 10.73 -21.72 -3.66
CA GLN A 78 10.80 -23.19 -3.79
C GLN A 78 10.93 -23.66 -5.24
#